data_AF-A0A1J3FIB0-F1
#
_entry.id   AF-A0A1J3FIB0-F1
#
_cell.length_a   1.000
_cell.length_b   1.000
_cell.length_c   1.000
_cell.angle_alpha   90.00
_cell.angle_beta   90.00
_cell.angle_gamma   90.00
#
_symmetry.space_group_name_H-M   'P 1'
#
loop_
_entity.id
_entity.type
_entity.pdbx_description
1 polymer ?
#
loop_
_entity_poly.entity_id
_entity_poly.type
_entity_poly.pdbx_seq_one_letter_code
_entity_poly.pdbx_strand_id
1 'polypeptide(L)'
;LVTQTEVATALVKVYSEVLGEFNECYKLFMEMSHGRDIVAWTGIITAFAVYDPERAILLFGQLRHENLSPDWYTFSSVLKACAGLVTARHA
;
A
#
# COMPACT_ATOMS: atom_id res chain seq x y z
N LEU A 1 -27.69 -5.12 3.08
CA LEU A 1 -26.58 -5.81 2.38
C LEU A 1 -25.40 -4.86 2.36
N VAL A 2 -24.64 -4.83 3.46
CA VAL A 2 -23.37 -4.09 3.52
C VAL A 2 -22.41 -4.86 2.62
N THR A 3 -21.82 -4.19 1.65
CA THR A 3 -20.99 -4.86 0.64
C THR A 3 -19.68 -5.31 1.28
N GLN A 4 -19.16 -6.50 0.92
CA GLN A 4 -17.90 -7.01 1.51
C GLN A 4 -16.72 -6.03 1.30
N THR A 5 -16.81 -5.19 0.27
CA THR A 5 -15.88 -4.10 -0.03
C THR A 5 -15.87 -2.98 1.02
N GLU A 6 -17.03 -2.62 1.58
CA GLU A 6 -17.11 -1.60 2.63
C GLU A 6 -16.51 -2.11 3.94
N VAL A 7 -16.73 -3.40 4.25
CA VAL A 7 -16.14 -4.05 5.43
C VAL A 7 -14.62 -4.14 5.29
N ALA A 8 -14.11 -4.52 4.12
CA ALA A 8 -12.67 -4.55 3.85
C ALA A 8 -12.05 -3.15 3.93
N THR A 9 -12.70 -2.13 3.38
CA THR A 9 -12.21 -0.74 3.40
C THR A 9 -12.21 -0.17 4.83
N ALA A 10 -13.26 -0.46 5.61
CA ALA A 10 -13.32 -0.07 7.02
C ALA A 10 -12.25 -0.77 7.86
N LEU A 11 -12.01 -2.07 7.62
CA LEU A 11 -10.92 -2.80 8.27
C LEU A 11 -9.56 -2.18 7.93
N VAL A 12 -9.24 -2.00 6.64
CA VAL A 12 -7.98 -1.38 6.22
C VAL A 12 -7.80 0.00 6.88
N LYS A 13 -8.85 0.82 6.92
CA LYS A 13 -8.81 2.14 7.55
C LYS A 13 -8.54 2.06 9.06
N VAL A 14 -9.26 1.19 9.78
CA VAL A 14 -9.08 1.01 11.24
C VAL A 14 -7.71 0.44 11.58
N TYR A 15 -7.23 -0.55 10.83
CA TYR A 15 -5.88 -1.09 11.02
C TYR A 15 -4.79 -0.04 10.74
N SER A 16 -5.00 0.82 9.73
CA SER A 16 -4.06 1.91 9.42
C SER A 16 -4.07 3.06 10.43
N GLU A 17 -5.22 3.39 11.03
CA GLU A 17 -5.37 4.51 11.96
C GLU A 17 -5.07 4.12 13.42
N VAL A 18 -5.43 2.90 13.85
CA VAL A 18 -5.39 2.52 15.27
C VAL A 18 -4.08 1.85 15.68
N LEU A 19 -3.41 1.11 14.78
CA LEU A 19 -2.31 0.23 15.22
C LEU A 19 -0.92 0.78 14.96
N GLY A 20 -0.68 1.63 13.95
CA GLY A 20 0.70 2.01 13.61
C GLY A 20 1.60 0.82 13.24
N GLU A 21 1.03 -0.38 13.12
CA GLU A 21 1.74 -1.63 12.87
C GLU A 21 1.78 -1.93 11.37
N PHE A 22 2.25 -0.96 10.59
CA PHE A 22 2.55 -1.16 9.17
C PHE A 22 3.56 -2.30 8.95
N ASN A 23 4.39 -2.56 9.97
CA ASN A 23 5.32 -3.69 9.98
C ASN A 23 4.59 -5.05 9.96
N GLU A 24 3.46 -5.20 10.64
CA GLU A 24 2.66 -6.44 10.58
C GLU A 24 1.97 -6.58 9.23
N CYS A 25 1.48 -5.49 8.65
CA CYS A 25 0.93 -5.50 7.30
C CYS A 25 1.98 -5.94 6.25
N TYR A 26 3.22 -5.46 6.40
CA TYR A 26 4.33 -5.89 5.55
C TYR A 26 4.73 -7.35 5.80
N LYS A 27 4.78 -7.82 7.04
CA LYS A 27 5.07 -9.24 7.36
C LYS A 27 4.04 -10.17 6.73
N LEU A 28 2.75 -9.89 6.92
CA LEU A 28 1.67 -10.67 6.31
C LEU A 28 1.77 -10.70 4.78
N PHE A 29 2.10 -9.56 4.17
CA PHE A 29 2.34 -9.47 2.74
C PHE A 29 3.53 -10.31 2.26
N MET A 30 4.60 -10.38 3.05
CA MET A 30 5.77 -11.22 2.77
C MET A 30 5.47 -12.71 2.96
N GLU A 31 4.59 -13.07 3.89
CA GLU A 31 4.15 -14.44 4.16
C GLU A 31 3.18 -15.00 3.11
N MET A 32 2.65 -14.16 2.21
CA MET A 32 1.86 -14.61 1.06
C MET A 32 2.73 -15.46 0.12
N SER A 33 2.72 -16.78 0.35
CA SER A 33 3.55 -17.79 -0.32
C SER A 33 3.15 -18.08 -1.76
N HIS A 34 1.94 -17.71 -2.18
CA HIS A 34 1.40 -17.97 -3.50
C HIS A 34 0.93 -16.67 -4.17
N GLY A 35 1.81 -16.08 -4.99
CA GLY A 35 1.46 -15.08 -6.00
C GLY A 35 0.78 -13.84 -5.45
N ARG A 36 1.57 -12.87 -4.98
CA ARG A 36 1.07 -11.51 -4.77
C ARG A 36 0.63 -10.96 -6.11
N ASP A 37 -0.68 -10.82 -6.29
CA ASP A 37 -1.23 -10.22 -7.50
C ASP A 37 -1.17 -8.69 -7.43
N ILE A 38 -1.58 -8.05 -8.53
CA ILE A 38 -1.59 -6.59 -8.62
C ILE A 38 -2.48 -5.93 -7.55
N VAL A 39 -3.52 -6.62 -7.08
CA VAL A 39 -4.44 -6.11 -6.07
C VAL A 39 -3.75 -6.07 -4.70
N ALA A 40 -3.07 -7.16 -4.31
CA ALA A 40 -2.29 -7.22 -3.08
C ALA A 40 -1.17 -6.15 -3.06
N TRP A 41 -0.45 -6.02 -4.17
CA TRP A 41 0.58 -5.00 -4.33
C TRP A 41 0.03 -3.56 -4.23
N THR A 42 -1.10 -3.29 -4.88
CA THR A 42 -1.74 -1.97 -4.82
C THR A 42 -2.21 -1.66 -3.40
N GLY A 43 -2.74 -2.66 -2.69
CA GLY A 43 -3.14 -2.54 -1.29
C GLY A 43 -1.97 -2.12 -0.38
N ILE A 44 -0.85 -2.85 -0.45
CA ILE A 44 0.31 -2.56 0.42
C ILE A 44 0.94 -1.20 0.09
N ILE A 45 1.07 -0.85 -1.20
CA ILE A 45 1.58 0.47 -1.62
C ILE A 45 0.69 1.59 -1.10
N THR A 46 -0.64 1.42 -1.20
CA THR A 46 -1.61 2.42 -0.72
C THR A 46 -1.56 2.58 0.80
N ALA A 47 -1.40 1.48 1.53
CA ALA A 47 -1.26 1.51 2.99
C ALA A 47 -0.02 2.30 3.41
N PHE A 48 1.11 2.16 2.72
CA PHE A 48 2.33 2.89 3.03
C PHE A 48 2.36 4.32 2.49
N ALA A 49 1.62 4.65 1.42
CA ALA A 49 1.70 5.93 0.73
C ALA A 49 1.45 7.18 1.62
N VAL A 50 0.73 7.04 2.73
CA VAL A 50 0.45 8.14 3.66
C VAL A 50 1.45 8.18 4.82
N TYR A 51 1.87 7.02 5.31
CA TYR A 51 2.60 6.90 6.58
C TYR A 51 4.11 6.76 6.41
N ASP A 52 4.54 6.06 5.37
CA ASP A 52 5.96 5.89 4.99
C ASP A 52 6.04 5.93 3.45
N PRO A 53 5.98 7.13 2.85
CA PRO A 53 5.92 7.26 1.42
C PRO A 53 7.24 6.86 0.71
N GLU A 54 8.37 6.84 1.42
CA GLU A 54 9.62 6.27 0.90
C GLU A 54 9.47 4.75 0.70
N ARG A 55 8.94 4.04 1.71
CA ARG A 55 8.68 2.60 1.61
C ARG A 55 7.64 2.25 0.56
N ALA A 56 6.61 3.09 0.37
CA ALA A 56 5.64 2.91 -0.71
C ALA A 56 6.31 2.93 -2.10
N ILE A 57 7.28 3.82 -2.32
CA ILE A 57 8.04 3.90 -3.58
C ILE A 57 8.95 2.67 -3.75
N LEU A 58 9.60 2.21 -2.68
CA LEU A 58 10.41 0.98 -2.71
C LEU A 58 9.56 -0.24 -3.08
N LEU A 59 8.36 -0.38 -2.50
CA LEU A 59 7.41 -1.44 -2.83
C LEU A 59 6.96 -1.38 -4.29
N PHE A 60 6.73 -0.18 -4.84
CA PHE A 60 6.45 -0.03 -6.27
C PHE A 60 7.61 -0.50 -7.16
N GLY A 61 8.86 -0.25 -6.74
CA GLY A 61 10.03 -0.82 -7.39
C GLY A 61 10.02 -2.35 -7.38
N GLN A 62 9.69 -2.95 -6.24
CA GLN A 62 9.61 -4.41 -6.10
C GLN A 62 8.50 -5.03 -6.95
N LEU A 63 7.30 -4.43 -7.00
CA LEU A 63 6.22 -4.84 -7.91
C LEU A 63 6.72 -4.94 -9.36
N ARG A 64 7.47 -3.94 -9.81
CA ARG A 64 8.01 -3.91 -11.18
C ARG A 64 9.07 -4.98 -11.40
N HIS A 65 9.87 -5.29 -10.39
CA HIS A 65 10.85 -6.39 -10.44
C HIS A 65 10.18 -7.77 -10.48
N GLU A 66 8.98 -7.93 -9.95
CA GLU A 66 8.16 -9.15 -10.08
C GLU A 66 7.47 -9.28 -11.45
N ASN A 67 7.76 -8.38 -12.41
CA ASN A 67 7.18 -8.34 -13.75
C ASN A 67 5.65 -8.20 -13.77
N LEU A 68 5.06 -7.66 -12.70
CA LEU A 68 3.65 -7.30 -12.67
C LEU A 68 3.46 -5.90 -13.27
N SER A 69 2.41 -5.75 -14.07
CA SER A 69 2.05 -4.45 -14.64
C SER A 69 1.27 -3.65 -13.59
N PRO A 70 1.76 -2.47 -13.18
CA PRO A 70 0.98 -1.56 -12.35
C PRO A 70 -0.32 -1.18 -13.06
N ASP A 71 -1.39 -1.01 -12.29
CA ASP A 71 -2.64 -0.43 -12.80
C ASP A 71 -2.75 1.06 -12.40
N TRP A 72 -3.83 1.69 -12.85
CA TRP A 72 -4.08 3.11 -12.58
C TRP A 72 -4.27 3.42 -11.08
N TYR A 73 -4.77 2.46 -10.30
CA TYR A 73 -4.85 2.61 -8.85
C TYR A 73 -3.46 2.57 -8.23
N THR A 74 -2.59 1.64 -8.67
CA THR A 74 -1.19 1.58 -8.23
C THR A 74 -0.48 2.91 -8.48
N PHE A 75 -0.61 3.47 -9.70
CA PHE A 75 0.01 4.75 -10.04
C PHE A 75 -0.53 5.91 -9.20
N SER A 76 -1.84 5.96 -8.97
CA SER A 76 -2.46 6.97 -8.11
C SER A 76 -1.88 6.95 -6.70
N SER A 77 -1.71 5.76 -6.11
CA SER A 77 -1.13 5.59 -4.79
C SER A 77 0.35 5.99 -4.73
N VAL A 78 1.13 5.68 -5.76
CA VAL A 78 2.55 6.09 -5.84
C VAL A 78 2.68 7.61 -6.00
N LEU A 79 1.83 8.24 -6.82
CA LEU A 79 1.82 9.70 -6.97
C LEU A 79 1.50 10.40 -5.64
N LYS A 80 0.55 9.86 -4.87
CA LYS A 80 0.24 10.33 -3.51
C LYS A 80 1.45 10.22 -2.59
N ALA A 81 2.17 9.11 -2.63
CA ALA A 81 3.40 8.93 -1.86
C ALA A 81 4.48 9.97 -2.24
N CYS A 82 4.70 10.19 -3.54
CA CYS A 82 5.64 11.20 -4.02
C CYS A 82 5.29 12.61 -3.51
N ALA A 83 4.01 13.00 -3.56
CA ALA A 83 3.55 14.28 -3.01
C ALA A 83 3.78 14.37 -1.50
N GLY A 84 3.55 13.27 -0.76
CA GLY A 84 3.84 13.16 0.66
C GLY A 84 5.32 13.39 0.98
N LEU A 85 6.25 12.81 0.22
CA LEU A 85 7.69 13.03 0.40
C LEU A 85 8.11 14.48 0.19
N VAL A 86 7.59 15.12 -0.86
CA VAL A 86 7.90 16.54 -1.12
C VAL A 86 7.42 17.39 0.06
N THR A 87 6.21 17.12 0.57
CA THR A 87 5.63 17.87 1.68
C THR A 87 6.43 17.67 2.97
N ALA A 88 6.82 16.43 3.28
CA ALA A 88 7.62 16.10 4.46
C ALA A 88 9.05 16.69 4.42
N ARG A 89 9.62 16.91 3.22
CA ARG A 89 10.96 17.54 3.07
C ARG A 89 10.95 19.06 3.25
N HIS A 90 9.77 19.68 3.26
CA HIS A 90 9.60 21.13 3.39
C HIS A 90 8.92 21.55 4.72
N ALA A 91 8.62 20.59 5.60
CA ALA A 91 8.16 20.81 6.97
C ALA A 91 9.34 20.80 7.96
#